data_AF-A0A1G4MDS0-F1
#
_entry.id   AF-A0A1G4MDS0-F1
#
_cell.length_a   1.000
_cell.length_b   1.000
_cell.length_c   1.000
_cell.angle_alpha   90.00
_cell.angle_beta   90.00
_cell.angle_gamma   90.00
#
_symmetry.space_group_name_H-M   'P 1'
#
loop_
_entity.id
_entity.type
_entity.pdbx_description
1 polymer ?
#
loop_
_entity_poly.entity_id
_entity_poly.type
_entity_poly.pdbx_seq_one_letter_code
_entity_poly.pdbx_strand_id
1 'polypeptide(L)'
;MASTSHNPKILLRRVFSLNESAPFILCIDDLSQAGWHIIEEFAQNVSQSTPIVYVGYETVNKPAFATHFIEGTTSVERLTIGIQSYLPSQPTTKRHLVVIDSLNYIPNDQISQFISNIVSPSVTLLGIYHRSESEHRPASLENYPSSLSLLHFMASTVLECAPLFNKSVDLEEVESEIQRFSIPRGLNATVSKIIMTNRRKSGRSLVYAFRYNSQDHSYDQLVETEEDQGVDDSQVLEGLTTFNLKTSNKQKLAREQVELPFLEAQSFNTGGAIVYEFEKDDDYDEEDPYEDPF
;
A
#
# COMPACT_ATOMS: atom_id res chain seq x y z
N MET A 1 -8.53 -10.08 24.56
CA MET A 1 -9.78 -9.45 24.10
C MET A 1 -9.63 -7.93 24.12
N ALA A 2 -9.21 -7.32 23.00
CA ALA A 2 -9.08 -5.88 22.82
C ALA A 2 -9.38 -5.52 21.35
N SER A 3 -10.52 -5.97 20.85
CA SER A 3 -10.93 -5.82 19.43
C SER A 3 -12.05 -4.81 19.23
N THR A 4 -12.37 -3.99 20.23
CA THR A 4 -13.52 -3.08 20.18
C THR A 4 -13.09 -1.64 20.44
N SER A 5 -13.40 -0.75 19.48
CA SER A 5 -13.14 0.70 19.42
C SER A 5 -11.81 1.15 18.79
N HIS A 6 -11.61 0.80 17.51
CA HIS A 6 -10.62 1.47 16.67
C HIS A 6 -11.34 2.38 15.70
N ASN A 7 -11.49 3.67 16.02
CA ASN A 7 -12.07 4.64 15.08
C ASN A 7 -11.03 4.97 13.99
N PRO A 8 -11.23 4.58 12.73
CA PRO A 8 -10.22 4.76 11.67
C PRO A 8 -9.93 6.24 11.39
N LYS A 9 -10.94 7.11 11.52
CA LYS A 9 -10.78 8.56 11.37
C LYS A 9 -9.83 9.16 12.41
N ILE A 10 -9.88 8.65 13.65
CA ILE A 10 -8.95 9.07 14.71
C ILE A 10 -7.54 8.58 14.41
N LEU A 11 -7.38 7.35 13.91
CA LEU A 11 -6.08 6.84 13.50
C LEU A 11 -5.46 7.71 12.40
N LEU A 12 -6.21 8.00 11.33
CA LEU A 12 -5.75 8.84 10.23
C LEU A 12 -5.30 10.22 10.73
N ARG A 13 -6.09 10.87 11.59
CA ARG A 13 -5.71 12.16 12.20
C ARG A 13 -4.43 12.07 13.03
N ARG A 14 -4.25 10.98 13.79
CA ARG A 14 -3.02 10.76 14.58
C ARG A 14 -1.80 10.52 13.69
N VAL A 15 -1.97 9.93 12.51
CA VAL A 15 -0.92 9.81 11.49
C VAL A 15 -0.56 11.20 10.97
N PHE A 16 -1.53 12.00 10.49
CA PHE A 16 -1.27 13.36 9.98
C PHE A 16 -0.62 14.27 11.02
N SER A 17 -0.98 14.14 12.29
CA SER A 17 -0.40 14.93 13.38
C SER A 17 0.91 14.36 13.95
N LEU A 18 1.47 13.28 13.36
CA LEU A 18 2.66 12.55 13.84
C LEU A 18 2.58 12.04 15.30
N ASN A 19 1.36 11.83 15.80
CA ASN A 19 1.08 11.28 17.13
C ASN A 19 0.98 9.73 17.12
N GLU A 20 0.86 9.13 15.94
CA GLU A 20 1.04 7.71 15.72
C GLU A 20 2.49 7.47 15.27
N SER A 21 3.12 6.42 15.81
CA SER A 21 4.53 6.13 15.51
C SER A 21 4.65 5.50 14.12
N ALA A 22 4.88 6.35 13.12
CA ALA A 22 5.14 5.94 11.74
C ALA A 22 6.52 6.49 11.31
N PRO A 23 7.61 5.68 11.37
CA PRO A 23 8.95 6.12 10.98
C PRO A 23 9.05 6.46 9.49
N PHE A 24 8.39 5.67 8.64
CA PHE A 24 8.31 5.92 7.21
C PHE A 24 6.85 5.83 6.74
N ILE A 25 6.38 6.92 6.14
CA ILE A 25 5.06 7.09 5.54
C ILE A 25 5.28 7.22 4.03
N LEU A 26 4.69 6.30 3.28
CA LEU A 26 4.69 6.33 1.82
C LEU A 26 3.37 6.90 1.34
N CYS A 27 3.42 7.95 0.53
CA CYS A 27 2.28 8.42 -0.23
C CYS A 27 2.42 7.89 -1.66
N ILE A 28 1.40 7.21 -2.17
CA ILE A 28 1.35 6.76 -3.56
C ILE A 28 0.31 7.61 -4.27
N ASP A 29 0.69 8.21 -5.38
CA ASP A 29 -0.18 9.00 -6.21
C ASP A 29 0.00 8.65 -7.69
N ASP A 30 -0.78 9.30 -8.54
CA ASP A 30 -0.70 9.17 -9.98
C ASP A 30 -1.23 10.45 -10.66
N LEU A 31 -1.31 10.43 -12.00
CA LEU A 31 -1.85 11.53 -12.80
C LEU A 31 -3.33 11.85 -12.49
N SER A 32 -4.09 10.87 -12.01
CA SER A 32 -5.51 11.01 -11.72
C SER A 32 -5.75 11.77 -10.41
N GLN A 33 -4.87 11.60 -9.42
CA GLN A 33 -4.90 12.34 -8.17
C GLN A 33 -3.49 12.45 -7.56
N ALA A 34 -2.90 13.64 -7.62
CA ALA A 34 -1.58 13.95 -7.08
C ALA A 34 -1.58 14.07 -5.54
N GLY A 35 -0.45 13.69 -4.95
CA GLY A 35 -0.22 13.54 -3.51
C GLY A 35 0.13 14.83 -2.76
N TRP A 36 0.26 15.97 -3.43
CA TRP A 36 0.63 17.24 -2.77
C TRP A 36 -0.37 17.65 -1.66
N HIS A 37 -1.65 17.34 -1.84
CA HIS A 37 -2.67 17.58 -0.82
C HIS A 37 -2.37 16.85 0.49
N ILE A 38 -1.77 15.66 0.43
CA ILE A 38 -1.36 14.89 1.61
C ILE A 38 -0.24 15.62 2.35
N ILE A 39 0.73 16.16 1.63
CA ILE A 39 1.80 16.97 2.22
C ILE A 39 1.20 18.17 2.98
N GLU A 40 0.24 18.86 2.36
CA GLU A 40 -0.44 19.98 3.01
C GLU A 40 -1.19 19.56 4.26
N GLU A 41 -1.86 18.39 4.26
CA GLU A 41 -2.50 17.85 5.46
C GLU A 41 -1.51 17.63 6.60
N PHE A 42 -0.34 17.04 6.32
CA PHE A 42 0.70 16.91 7.33
C PHE A 42 1.16 18.29 7.82
N ALA A 43 1.44 19.22 6.90
CA ALA A 43 1.88 20.57 7.25
C ALA A 43 0.87 21.32 8.15
N GLN A 44 -0.42 21.12 7.93
CA GLN A 44 -1.49 21.73 8.73
C GLN A 44 -1.68 21.07 10.10
N ASN A 45 -1.57 19.73 10.18
CA ASN A 45 -1.88 18.98 11.40
C ASN A 45 -0.68 18.80 12.35
N VAL A 46 0.53 18.99 11.85
CA VAL A 46 1.75 18.90 12.65
C VAL A 46 1.89 20.14 13.54
N SER A 47 2.44 19.97 14.75
CA SER A 47 2.74 21.08 15.66
C SER A 47 3.58 22.15 14.97
N GLN A 48 3.24 23.43 15.15
CA GLN A 48 4.00 24.57 14.61
C GLN A 48 5.49 24.58 15.02
N SER A 49 5.84 23.88 16.10
CA SER A 49 7.21 23.75 16.58
C SER A 49 8.03 22.66 15.89
N THR A 50 7.41 21.80 15.10
CA THR A 50 8.05 20.66 14.43
C THR A 50 8.76 21.14 13.18
N PRO A 51 10.09 21.00 13.08
CA PRO A 51 10.81 21.37 11.87
C PRO A 51 10.41 20.48 10.70
N ILE A 52 10.15 21.10 9.54
CA ILE A 52 9.86 20.42 8.28
C ILE A 52 11.05 20.64 7.33
N VAL A 53 11.77 19.58 7.01
CA VAL A 53 12.81 19.56 5.99
C VAL A 53 12.17 19.06 4.70
N TYR A 54 12.06 19.93 3.70
CA TYR A 54 11.45 19.60 2.42
C TYR A 54 12.53 19.39 1.37
N VAL A 55 12.50 18.25 0.69
CA VAL A 55 13.34 17.92 -0.45
C VAL A 55 12.49 18.03 -1.72
N GLY A 56 12.88 18.92 -2.62
CA GLY A 56 12.20 19.15 -3.89
C GLY A 56 13.02 18.67 -5.09
N TYR A 57 12.66 17.55 -5.70
CA TYR A 57 13.15 17.14 -7.02
C TYR A 57 12.37 17.81 -8.16
N GLU A 58 11.06 17.90 -8.01
CA GLU A 58 10.15 18.50 -8.98
C GLU A 58 9.49 19.79 -8.46
N THR A 59 9.60 20.04 -7.16
CA THR A 59 9.13 21.27 -6.52
C THR A 59 10.17 22.37 -6.64
N VAL A 60 9.93 23.33 -7.52
CA VAL A 60 10.86 24.47 -7.74
C VAL A 60 10.81 25.51 -6.63
N ASN A 61 9.61 25.79 -6.11
CA ASN A 61 9.39 26.86 -5.14
C ASN A 61 9.30 26.28 -3.73
N LYS A 62 10.08 26.83 -2.81
CA LYS A 62 10.03 26.46 -1.38
C LYS A 62 8.58 26.64 -0.85
N PRO A 63 7.95 25.58 -0.33
CA PRO A 63 6.64 25.71 0.32
C PRO A 63 6.70 26.58 1.58
N ALA A 64 5.62 27.33 1.85
CA ALA A 64 5.57 28.26 2.98
C ALA A 64 5.70 27.57 4.36
N PHE A 65 5.21 26.33 4.47
CA PHE A 65 5.31 25.53 5.69
C PHE A 65 6.68 24.88 5.90
N ALA A 66 7.55 24.85 4.87
CA ALA A 66 8.85 24.20 4.97
C ALA A 66 9.81 25.07 5.80
N THR A 67 10.36 24.51 6.87
CA THR A 67 11.40 25.18 7.67
C THR A 67 12.69 25.28 6.85
N HIS A 68 13.10 24.15 6.29
CA HIS A 68 14.27 24.02 5.42
C HIS A 68 13.85 23.47 4.07
N PHE A 69 14.56 23.89 3.02
CA PHE A 69 14.32 23.44 1.66
C PHE A 69 15.66 23.00 1.05
N ILE A 70 15.68 21.81 0.48
CA ILE A 70 16.84 21.19 -0.15
C ILE A 70 16.42 20.84 -1.57
N GLU A 71 17.21 21.30 -2.54
CA GLU A 71 17.03 20.88 -3.94
C GLU A 71 17.48 19.43 -4.10
N GLY A 72 16.65 18.63 -4.78
CA GLY A 72 16.96 17.25 -5.12
C GLY A 72 18.27 17.15 -5.90
N THR A 73 19.03 16.09 -5.67
CA THR A 73 20.31 15.87 -6.35
C THR A 73 20.45 14.42 -6.76
N THR A 74 21.18 14.17 -7.85
CA THR A 74 21.46 12.81 -8.34
C THR A 74 22.35 12.01 -7.40
N SER A 75 23.10 12.67 -6.51
CA SER A 75 23.96 12.02 -5.53
C SER A 75 23.21 11.80 -4.21
N VAL A 76 22.79 10.55 -3.97
CA VAL A 76 22.10 10.14 -2.73
C VAL A 76 22.93 10.44 -1.48
N GLU A 77 24.25 10.30 -1.55
CA GLU A 77 25.17 10.64 -0.46
C GLU A 77 25.10 12.13 -0.08
N ARG A 78 25.20 13.02 -1.09
CA ARG A 78 25.11 14.48 -0.87
C ARG A 78 23.73 14.86 -0.32
N LEU A 79 22.67 14.26 -0.86
CA LEU A 79 21.32 14.47 -0.37
C LEU A 79 21.19 14.06 1.10
N THR A 80 21.69 12.88 1.45
CA THR A 80 21.65 12.35 2.82
C THR A 80 22.39 13.26 3.79
N ILE A 81 23.60 13.72 3.44
CA ILE A 81 24.37 14.67 4.26
C ILE A 81 23.62 15.99 4.41
N GLY A 82 23.03 16.50 3.32
CA GLY A 82 22.23 17.72 3.33
C GLY A 82 21.03 17.62 4.29
N ILE A 83 20.27 16.53 4.22
CA ILE A 83 19.14 16.26 5.12
C ILE A 83 19.64 16.16 6.57
N GLN A 84 20.67 15.33 6.82
CA GLN A 84 21.21 15.09 8.16
C GLN A 84 21.74 16.37 8.83
N SER A 85 22.21 17.36 8.06
CA SER A 85 22.66 18.65 8.61
C SER A 85 21.56 19.45 9.32
N TYR A 86 20.28 19.17 9.00
CA TYR A 86 19.11 19.78 9.63
C TYR A 86 18.41 18.86 10.64
N LEU A 87 18.91 17.63 10.80
CA LEU A 87 18.37 16.65 11.73
C LEU A 87 19.18 16.65 13.04
N PRO A 88 18.56 16.29 14.17
CA PRO A 88 19.27 16.26 15.44
C PRO A 88 20.28 15.10 15.47
N SER A 89 21.51 15.39 15.89
CA SER A 89 22.57 14.37 16.03
C SER A 89 22.38 13.44 17.23
N GLN A 90 21.50 13.79 18.17
CA GLN A 90 21.16 13.00 19.34
C GLN A 90 19.64 12.84 19.44
N PRO A 91 19.13 11.74 20.03
CA PRO A 91 17.70 11.53 20.18
C PRO A 91 17.08 12.68 20.99
N THR A 92 16.15 13.41 20.36
CA THR A 92 15.44 14.52 21.00
C THR A 92 13.98 14.13 21.24
N THR A 93 13.34 14.83 22.17
CA THR A 93 11.89 14.71 22.37
C THR A 93 11.09 15.40 21.26
N LYS A 94 11.71 16.30 20.48
CA LYS A 94 11.06 17.00 19.38
C LYS A 94 11.05 16.12 18.13
N ARG A 95 9.85 15.94 17.57
CA ARG A 95 9.68 15.29 16.27
C ARG A 95 10.18 16.21 15.17
N HIS A 96 10.67 15.61 14.10
CA HIS A 96 11.06 16.27 12.85
C HIS A 96 10.37 15.53 11.71
N LEU A 97 9.92 16.27 10.71
CA LEU A 97 9.32 15.73 9.50
C LEU A 97 10.26 15.99 8.33
N VAL A 98 10.67 14.92 7.64
CA VAL A 98 11.35 15.02 6.35
C VAL A 98 10.33 14.69 5.28
N VAL A 99 10.16 15.59 4.32
CA VAL A 99 9.26 15.41 3.17
C VAL A 99 10.11 15.29 1.92
N ILE A 100 9.83 14.28 1.10
CA ILE A 100 10.40 14.12 -0.24
C ILE A 100 9.26 14.14 -1.23
N ASP A 101 9.29 15.11 -2.13
CA ASP A 101 8.24 15.32 -3.13
C ASP A 101 8.16 14.20 -4.17
N SER A 102 9.28 13.54 -4.48
CA SER A 102 9.30 12.41 -5.40
C SER A 102 10.44 11.44 -5.08
N LEU A 103 10.09 10.22 -4.65
CA LEU A 103 11.01 9.12 -4.41
C LEU A 103 11.48 8.44 -5.71
N ASN A 104 10.81 8.71 -6.83
CA ASN A 104 11.11 8.14 -8.15
C ASN A 104 12.52 8.50 -8.64
N TYR A 105 13.07 9.62 -8.19
CA TYR A 105 14.43 10.08 -8.52
C TYR A 105 15.54 9.37 -7.74
N ILE A 106 15.19 8.54 -6.75
CA ILE A 106 16.16 7.78 -5.97
C ILE A 106 16.39 6.43 -6.63
N PRO A 107 17.65 6.05 -6.95
CA PRO A 107 17.96 4.75 -7.52
C PRO A 107 17.44 3.59 -6.66
N ASN A 108 16.84 2.61 -7.33
CA ASN A 108 16.21 1.44 -6.72
C ASN A 108 17.15 0.63 -5.80
N ASP A 109 18.42 0.51 -6.17
CA ASP A 109 19.47 -0.16 -5.39
C ASP A 109 19.88 0.62 -4.12
N GLN A 110 19.62 1.92 -4.07
CA GLN A 110 20.03 2.80 -2.97
C GLN A 110 18.87 3.21 -2.05
N ILE A 111 17.62 3.01 -2.47
CA ILE A 111 16.43 3.51 -1.77
C ILE A 111 16.30 2.97 -0.33
N SER A 112 16.66 1.70 -0.11
CA SER A 112 16.64 1.07 1.22
C SER A 112 17.68 1.68 2.16
N GLN A 113 18.89 1.91 1.65
CA GLN A 113 19.96 2.52 2.42
C GLN A 113 19.64 3.99 2.73
N PHE A 114 19.09 4.70 1.76
CA PHE A 114 18.67 6.08 1.91
C PHE A 114 17.62 6.25 3.02
N ILE A 115 16.56 5.44 3.01
CA ILE A 115 15.51 5.51 4.04
C ILE A 115 16.07 5.17 5.42
N SER A 116 16.90 4.14 5.53
CA SER A 116 17.49 3.74 6.82
C SER A 116 18.45 4.78 7.41
N ASN A 117 19.11 5.59 6.59
CA ASN A 117 20.01 6.67 7.03
C ASN A 117 19.27 7.94 7.53
N ILE A 118 17.99 8.11 7.17
CA ILE A 118 17.19 9.29 7.52
C ILE A 118 16.26 9.01 8.70
N VAL A 119 15.63 7.83 8.68
CA VAL A 119 14.65 7.44 9.70
C VAL A 119 15.34 7.29 11.06
N SER A 120 14.75 7.90 12.09
CA SER A 120 15.21 7.76 13.47
C SER A 120 14.04 7.90 14.45
N PRO A 121 14.20 7.57 15.74
CA PRO A 121 13.10 7.67 16.70
C PRO A 121 12.46 9.05 16.82
N SER A 122 13.15 10.13 16.43
CA SER A 122 12.63 11.50 16.41
C SER A 122 12.31 12.04 15.01
N VAL A 123 12.57 11.27 13.95
CA VAL A 123 12.41 11.70 12.55
C VAL A 123 11.43 10.80 11.83
N THR A 124 10.35 11.38 11.32
CA THR A 124 9.43 10.71 10.40
C THR A 124 9.75 11.14 8.97
N LEU A 125 9.90 10.17 8.08
CA LEU A 125 10.04 10.38 6.66
C LEU A 125 8.67 10.23 5.98
N LEU A 126 8.24 11.25 5.26
CA LEU A 126 7.12 11.23 4.31
C LEU A 126 7.71 11.31 2.90
N GLY A 127 7.45 10.32 2.06
CA GLY A 127 7.87 10.36 0.65
C GLY A 127 6.71 10.05 -0.28
N ILE A 128 6.60 10.80 -1.36
CA ILE A 128 5.65 10.51 -2.44
C ILE A 128 6.33 9.60 -3.47
N TYR A 129 5.58 8.64 -4.02
CA TYR A 129 5.98 7.84 -5.16
C TYR A 129 4.87 7.88 -6.21
N HIS A 130 5.21 8.37 -7.40
CA HIS A 130 4.30 8.46 -8.53
C HIS A 130 4.20 7.10 -9.23
N ARG A 131 3.03 6.46 -9.15
CA ARG A 131 2.77 5.16 -9.80
C ARG A 131 2.83 5.25 -11.33
N SER A 132 2.52 6.42 -11.88
CA SER A 132 2.51 6.68 -13.32
C SER A 132 3.89 6.85 -13.94
N GLU A 133 4.94 7.03 -13.14
CA GLU A 133 6.30 7.11 -13.66
C GLU A 133 6.91 5.73 -13.86
N SER A 134 7.51 5.53 -15.03
CA SER A 134 8.20 4.28 -15.36
C SER A 134 9.52 4.16 -14.61
N GLU A 135 9.73 3.02 -13.98
CA GLU A 135 11.02 2.67 -13.40
C GLU A 135 11.93 2.03 -14.46
N HIS A 136 13.16 2.55 -14.61
CA HIS A 136 14.18 1.87 -15.40
C HIS A 136 14.83 0.76 -14.57
N ARG A 137 14.67 -0.49 -15.00
CA ARG A 137 15.32 -1.64 -14.37
C ARG A 137 16.53 -2.10 -15.18
N PRO A 138 17.76 -2.01 -14.64
CA PRO A 138 18.93 -2.57 -15.29
C PRO A 138 18.92 -4.11 -15.19
N ALA A 139 19.53 -4.80 -16.15
CA ALA A 139 19.58 -6.27 -16.18
C ALA A 139 20.24 -6.88 -14.94
N SER A 140 21.16 -6.16 -14.29
CA SER A 140 21.79 -6.58 -13.03
C SER A 140 20.81 -6.71 -11.86
N LEU A 141 19.64 -6.07 -11.95
CA LEU A 141 18.60 -6.02 -10.92
C LEU A 141 17.32 -6.74 -11.35
N GLU A 142 17.41 -7.67 -12.31
CA GLU A 142 16.24 -8.39 -12.84
C GLU A 142 15.38 -9.04 -11.73
N ASN A 143 16.04 -9.70 -10.79
CA ASN A 143 15.42 -10.37 -9.64
C ASN A 143 15.20 -9.46 -8.42
N TYR A 144 15.61 -8.19 -8.50
CA TYR A 144 15.43 -7.24 -7.41
C TYR A 144 14.01 -6.65 -7.47
N PRO A 145 13.34 -6.41 -6.31
CA PRO A 145 11.99 -5.85 -6.30
C PRO A 145 11.94 -4.46 -6.95
N SER A 146 10.80 -4.14 -7.56
CA SER A 146 10.54 -2.76 -8.02
C SER A 146 10.63 -1.77 -6.86
N SER A 147 10.94 -0.52 -7.17
CA SER A 147 10.98 0.56 -6.17
C SER A 147 9.67 0.66 -5.41
N LEU A 148 8.53 0.58 -6.12
CA LEU A 148 7.22 0.56 -5.47
C LEU A 148 7.06 -0.60 -4.49
N SER A 149 7.41 -1.83 -4.88
CA SER A 149 7.31 -3.00 -4.01
C SER A 149 8.19 -2.88 -2.77
N LEU A 150 9.41 -2.37 -2.95
CA LEU A 150 10.38 -2.18 -1.88
C LEU A 150 9.92 -1.08 -0.91
N LEU A 151 9.48 0.07 -1.44
CA LEU A 151 8.92 1.17 -0.66
C LEU A 151 7.68 0.73 0.11
N HIS A 152 6.76 0.05 -0.55
CA HIS A 152 5.57 -0.50 0.09
C HIS A 152 5.98 -1.48 1.21
N PHE A 153 6.97 -2.34 0.99
CA PHE A 153 7.50 -3.25 2.01
C PHE A 153 8.15 -2.51 3.20
N MET A 154 8.86 -1.41 3.00
CA MET A 154 9.50 -0.66 4.08
C MET A 154 8.53 0.26 4.84
N ALA A 155 7.46 0.71 4.20
CA ALA A 155 6.52 1.67 4.76
C ALA A 155 5.79 1.10 5.99
N SER A 156 5.72 1.92 7.04
CA SER A 156 4.91 1.62 8.23
C SER A 156 3.45 2.03 8.03
N THR A 157 3.24 3.09 7.25
CA THR A 157 1.92 3.55 6.80
C THR A 157 2.01 3.89 5.32
N VAL A 158 1.03 3.46 4.54
CA VAL A 158 0.88 3.80 3.12
C VAL A 158 -0.41 4.59 2.96
N LEU A 159 -0.35 5.69 2.23
CA LEU A 159 -1.48 6.55 1.86
C LEU A 159 -1.58 6.56 0.34
N GLU A 160 -2.56 5.87 -0.23
CA GLU A 160 -2.80 5.88 -1.67
C GLU A 160 -3.85 6.93 -2.01
N CYS A 161 -3.50 7.83 -2.92
CA CYS A 161 -4.39 8.85 -3.46
C CYS A 161 -5.14 8.27 -4.64
N ALA A 162 -6.47 8.40 -4.63
CA ALA A 162 -7.31 7.99 -5.74
C ALA A 162 -8.39 9.06 -5.99
N PRO A 163 -8.83 9.25 -7.24
CA PRO A 163 -9.92 10.14 -7.57
C PRO A 163 -11.22 9.59 -6.98
N LEU A 164 -12.16 10.47 -6.67
CA LEU A 164 -13.50 10.10 -6.25
C LEU A 164 -14.50 10.58 -7.29
N PHE A 165 -15.02 9.65 -8.10
CA PHE A 165 -16.03 9.96 -9.11
C PHE A 165 -17.45 9.84 -8.56
N ASN A 166 -18.36 10.65 -9.09
CA ASN A 166 -19.79 10.50 -8.84
C ASN A 166 -20.31 9.30 -9.64
N LYS A 167 -21.06 8.40 -9.00
CA LYS A 167 -21.59 7.14 -9.56
C LYS A 167 -22.10 7.31 -11.00
N SER A 168 -21.29 6.90 -11.98
CA SER A 168 -21.57 6.86 -13.43
C SER A 168 -20.29 6.73 -14.29
N VAL A 169 -19.11 6.87 -13.70
CA VAL A 169 -17.82 6.83 -14.43
C VAL A 169 -17.21 5.44 -14.32
N ASP A 170 -16.88 4.85 -15.46
CA ASP A 170 -16.10 3.62 -15.54
C ASP A 170 -14.62 3.92 -15.25
N LEU A 171 -14.09 3.33 -14.18
CA LEU A 171 -12.69 3.52 -13.76
C LEU A 171 -11.71 2.95 -14.78
N GLU A 172 -12.06 1.85 -15.44
CA GLU A 172 -11.20 1.19 -16.42
C GLU A 172 -11.08 2.04 -17.69
N GLU A 173 -12.18 2.68 -18.11
CA GLU A 173 -12.19 3.63 -19.21
C GLU A 173 -11.27 4.82 -18.91
N VAL A 174 -11.41 5.41 -17.72
CA VAL A 174 -10.57 6.52 -17.27
C VAL A 174 -9.10 6.12 -17.23
N GLU A 175 -8.77 4.95 -16.70
CA GLU A 175 -7.39 4.46 -16.67
C GLU A 175 -6.83 4.29 -18.09
N SER A 176 -7.62 3.71 -19.00
CA SER A 176 -7.25 3.57 -20.41
C SER A 176 -7.04 4.90 -21.14
N GLU A 177 -7.85 5.91 -20.82
CA GLU A 177 -7.67 7.27 -21.35
C GLU A 177 -6.36 7.88 -20.84
N ILE A 178 -6.08 7.79 -19.53
CA ILE A 178 -4.85 8.30 -18.91
C ILE A 178 -3.61 7.61 -19.49
N GLN A 179 -3.65 6.28 -19.69
CA GLN A 179 -2.56 5.53 -20.32
C GLN A 179 -2.26 6.02 -21.75
N ARG A 180 -3.28 6.45 -22.48
CA ARG A 180 -3.16 7.06 -23.82
C ARG A 180 -2.87 8.57 -23.77
N PHE A 181 -2.65 9.11 -22.57
CA PHE A 181 -2.45 10.54 -22.32
C PHE A 181 -3.64 11.42 -22.78
N SER A 182 -4.84 10.82 -22.85
CA SER A 182 -6.11 11.52 -23.00
C SER A 182 -6.61 11.84 -21.60
N ILE A 183 -6.52 13.10 -21.18
CA ILE A 183 -6.80 13.48 -19.79
C ILE A 183 -8.28 13.83 -19.63
N PRO A 184 -9.10 12.99 -18.96
CA PRO A 184 -10.50 13.31 -18.71
C PRO A 184 -10.64 14.48 -17.73
N ARG A 185 -11.84 15.09 -17.75
CA ARG A 185 -12.19 16.15 -16.79
C ARG A 185 -12.54 15.54 -15.43
N GLY A 186 -12.29 16.30 -14.36
CA GLY A 186 -12.67 15.91 -13.00
C GLY A 186 -11.60 15.12 -12.23
N LEU A 187 -10.42 14.92 -12.82
CA LEU A 187 -9.22 14.47 -12.11
C LEU A 187 -8.69 15.57 -11.18
N ASN A 188 -7.86 15.18 -10.19
CA ASN A 188 -7.27 16.09 -9.21
C ASN A 188 -8.31 16.99 -8.51
N ALA A 189 -9.48 16.43 -8.22
CA ALA A 189 -10.54 17.15 -7.52
C ALA A 189 -10.15 17.44 -6.07
N THR A 190 -10.78 18.47 -5.49
CA THR A 190 -10.58 18.81 -4.06
C THR A 190 -11.12 17.73 -3.13
N VAL A 191 -12.12 16.99 -3.59
CA VAL A 191 -12.66 15.82 -2.91
C VAL A 191 -12.10 14.57 -3.58
N SER A 192 -11.36 13.77 -2.83
CA SER A 192 -10.69 12.56 -3.32
C SER A 192 -10.84 11.40 -2.34
N LYS A 193 -10.38 10.21 -2.75
CA LYS A 193 -10.31 9.01 -1.93
C LYS A 193 -8.87 8.85 -1.42
N ILE A 194 -8.71 8.60 -0.13
CA ILE A 194 -7.44 8.18 0.48
C ILE A 194 -7.61 6.76 0.99
N ILE A 195 -6.76 5.84 0.54
CA ILE A 195 -6.68 4.49 1.07
C ILE A 195 -5.46 4.43 2.01
N MET A 196 -5.72 4.26 3.30
CA MET A 196 -4.69 4.14 4.31
C MET A 196 -4.45 2.68 4.67
N THR A 197 -3.23 2.20 4.44
CA THR A 197 -2.73 0.92 4.96
C THR A 197 -1.79 1.18 6.12
N ASN A 198 -2.18 0.80 7.34
CA ASN A 198 -1.37 0.98 8.54
C ASN A 198 -0.90 -0.38 9.10
N ARG A 199 0.39 -0.52 9.32
CA ARG A 199 0.99 -1.75 9.84
C ARG A 199 1.18 -1.68 11.34
N ARG A 200 0.51 -2.59 12.06
CA ARG A 200 0.63 -2.70 13.51
C ARG A 200 1.98 -3.31 13.89
N LYS A 201 2.39 -3.09 15.14
CA LYS A 201 3.57 -3.75 15.75
C LYS A 201 3.51 -5.27 15.72
N SER A 202 2.31 -5.86 15.61
CA SER A 202 2.11 -7.30 15.44
C SER A 202 2.39 -7.82 14.02
N GLY A 203 2.74 -6.94 13.06
CA GLY A 203 2.89 -7.27 11.65
C GLY A 203 1.57 -7.30 10.85
N ARG A 204 0.41 -7.14 11.49
CA ARG A 204 -0.89 -7.10 10.80
C ARG A 204 -1.12 -5.75 10.15
N SER A 205 -1.54 -5.75 8.89
CA SER A 205 -1.96 -4.56 8.16
C SER A 205 -3.46 -4.30 8.36
N LEU A 206 -3.82 -3.03 8.58
CA LEU A 206 -5.18 -2.53 8.56
C LEU A 206 -5.35 -1.63 7.35
N VAL A 207 -6.44 -1.82 6.60
CA VAL A 207 -6.74 -1.01 5.42
C VAL A 207 -8.06 -0.27 5.67
N TYR A 208 -8.07 1.03 5.38
CA TYR A 208 -9.24 1.88 5.51
C TYR A 208 -9.31 2.86 4.35
N ALA A 209 -10.50 3.02 3.76
CA ALA A 209 -10.76 4.05 2.76
C ALA A 209 -11.44 5.27 3.40
N PHE A 210 -11.05 6.46 2.95
CA PHE A 210 -11.62 7.72 3.39
C PHE A 210 -11.97 8.60 2.20
N ARG A 211 -13.13 9.25 2.27
CA ARG A 211 -13.43 10.45 1.50
C ARG A 211 -12.73 11.61 2.19
N TYR A 212 -11.86 12.26 1.47
CA TYR A 212 -11.07 13.39 1.93
C TYR A 212 -11.45 14.64 1.13
N ASN A 213 -11.59 15.77 1.81
CA ASN A 213 -11.77 17.06 1.18
C ASN A 213 -10.67 18.02 1.63
N SER A 214 -9.87 18.47 0.67
CA SER A 214 -8.69 19.32 0.92
C SER A 214 -9.02 20.76 1.32
N GLN A 215 -10.24 21.23 1.08
CA GLN A 215 -10.64 22.60 1.44
C GLN A 215 -11.10 22.73 2.89
N ASP A 216 -11.80 21.73 3.41
CA ASP A 216 -12.38 21.75 4.76
C ASP A 216 -11.62 20.86 5.76
N HIS A 217 -10.58 20.14 5.29
CA HIS A 217 -9.79 19.20 6.07
C HIS A 217 -10.68 18.13 6.75
N SER A 218 -11.75 17.71 6.07
CA SER A 218 -12.67 16.68 6.54
C SER A 218 -12.30 15.31 6.00
N TYR A 219 -12.49 14.29 6.85
CA TYR A 219 -12.22 12.89 6.52
C TYR A 219 -13.42 12.06 6.93
N ASP A 220 -14.08 11.40 5.99
CA ASP A 220 -15.20 10.51 6.28
C ASP A 220 -14.87 9.11 5.81
N GLN A 221 -15.05 8.12 6.69
CA GLN A 221 -14.72 6.75 6.35
C GLN A 221 -15.68 6.26 5.25
N LEU A 222 -15.11 5.78 4.15
CA LEU A 222 -15.85 5.04 3.14
C LEU A 222 -15.93 3.60 3.62
N VAL A 223 -17.12 3.16 3.96
CA VAL A 223 -17.40 1.74 4.09
C VAL A 223 -17.70 1.28 2.67
N GLU A 224 -16.75 0.61 2.06
CA GLU A 224 -17.02 -0.17 0.85
C GLU A 224 -18.08 -1.19 1.28
N THR A 225 -19.33 -0.90 0.91
CA THR A 225 -20.39 -1.89 1.02
C THR A 225 -19.99 -2.96 0.02
N GLU A 226 -20.08 -4.24 0.39
CA GLU A 226 -19.70 -5.40 -0.45
C GLU A 226 -20.38 -5.44 -1.84
N GLU A 227 -21.20 -4.44 -2.17
CA GLU A 227 -21.76 -4.16 -3.50
C GLU A 227 -20.70 -3.82 -4.57
N ASP A 228 -19.49 -3.34 -4.22
CA ASP A 228 -18.40 -3.09 -5.19
C ASP A 228 -17.38 -4.25 -5.30
N GLN A 229 -17.56 -5.35 -4.55
CA GLN A 229 -16.91 -6.66 -4.79
C GLN A 229 -17.86 -7.64 -5.48
N GLY A 230 -18.75 -7.12 -6.32
CA GLY A 230 -19.83 -7.86 -6.94
C GLY A 230 -19.82 -7.73 -8.46
N VAL A 231 -18.80 -8.28 -9.12
CA VAL A 231 -19.16 -9.10 -10.27
C VAL A 231 -18.90 -10.52 -9.84
N ASP A 232 -19.97 -11.15 -9.37
CA ASP A 232 -20.10 -12.60 -9.32
C ASP A 232 -19.70 -13.11 -10.71
N ASP A 233 -18.46 -13.61 -10.87
CA ASP A 233 -17.96 -14.19 -12.14
C ASP A 233 -18.95 -15.25 -12.67
N SER A 234 -19.77 -15.82 -11.79
CA SER A 234 -20.86 -16.72 -12.11
C SER A 234 -21.97 -16.12 -12.99
N GLN A 235 -22.17 -14.78 -12.99
CA GLN A 235 -23.11 -14.10 -13.89
C GLN A 235 -22.48 -13.77 -15.24
N VAL A 236 -21.17 -13.47 -15.29
CA VAL A 236 -20.44 -13.24 -16.54
C VAL A 236 -20.28 -14.54 -17.33
N LEU A 237 -20.12 -15.67 -16.64
CA LEU A 237 -20.06 -17.01 -17.25
C LEU A 237 -21.43 -17.55 -17.70
N GLU A 238 -22.53 -16.91 -17.30
CA GLU A 238 -23.90 -17.34 -17.57
C GLU A 238 -24.28 -17.05 -19.04
N GLY A 239 -23.88 -17.96 -19.93
CA GLY A 239 -24.07 -17.85 -21.38
C GLY A 239 -22.81 -18.15 -22.21
N LEU A 240 -21.64 -18.20 -21.57
CA LEU A 240 -20.36 -18.57 -22.20
C LEU A 240 -20.03 -20.06 -22.03
N THR A 241 -20.68 -20.76 -21.09
CA THR A 241 -20.47 -22.19 -20.82
C THR A 241 -21.73 -22.99 -21.14
N THR A 242 -21.58 -24.18 -21.74
CA THR A 242 -22.71 -25.12 -21.99
C THR A 242 -23.14 -25.90 -20.74
N PHE A 243 -22.37 -25.79 -19.66
CA PHE A 243 -22.66 -26.43 -18.38
C PHE A 243 -23.05 -25.37 -17.35
N ASN A 244 -24.11 -25.65 -16.57
CA ASN A 244 -24.55 -24.77 -15.50
C ASN A 244 -23.59 -24.91 -14.32
N LEU A 245 -22.78 -23.88 -14.08
CA LEU A 245 -21.82 -23.81 -12.97
C LEU A 245 -22.47 -23.41 -11.64
N LYS A 246 -23.75 -23.03 -11.64
CA LYS A 246 -24.47 -22.67 -10.43
C LYS A 246 -24.99 -23.92 -9.71
N THR A 247 -24.87 -23.93 -8.39
CA THR A 247 -25.58 -24.91 -7.56
C THR A 247 -27.07 -24.56 -7.54
N SER A 248 -27.92 -25.52 -7.92
CA SER A 248 -29.37 -25.34 -7.83
C SER A 248 -29.78 -25.21 -6.35
N ASN A 249 -30.83 -24.44 -6.06
CA ASN A 249 -31.41 -24.34 -4.71
C ASN A 249 -31.67 -25.71 -4.07
N LYS A 250 -32.03 -26.72 -4.88
CA LYS A 250 -32.22 -28.10 -4.41
C LYS A 250 -30.90 -28.76 -3.98
N GLN A 251 -29.79 -28.50 -4.67
CA GLN A 251 -28.47 -29.02 -4.34
C GLN A 251 -27.88 -28.33 -3.10
N LYS A 252 -28.14 -27.02 -2.96
CA LYS A 252 -27.72 -26.26 -1.78
C LYS A 252 -28.42 -26.77 -0.51
N LEU A 253 -29.75 -26.95 -0.58
CA LEU A 253 -30.53 -27.55 0.52
C LEU A 253 -30.09 -28.98 0.84
N ALA A 254 -29.77 -29.78 -0.19
CA ALA A 254 -29.25 -31.13 0.02
C ALA A 254 -27.89 -31.10 0.73
N ARG A 255 -26.99 -30.18 0.37
CA ARG A 255 -25.69 -30.01 1.03
C ARG A 255 -25.84 -29.62 2.50
N GLU A 256 -26.78 -28.73 2.80
CA GLU A 256 -27.06 -28.28 4.17
C GLU A 256 -27.72 -29.37 5.04
N GLN A 257 -28.42 -30.33 4.44
CA GLN A 257 -29.03 -31.47 5.12
C GLN A 257 -28.11 -32.69 5.24
N VAL A 258 -26.91 -32.65 4.64
CA VAL A 258 -25.92 -33.73 4.80
C VAL A 258 -25.18 -33.50 6.11
N GLU A 259 -25.59 -34.23 7.15
CA GLU A 259 -24.79 -34.42 8.35
C GLU A 259 -23.59 -35.29 8.01
N LEU A 260 -22.44 -34.65 7.87
CA LEU A 260 -21.18 -35.38 7.83
C LEU A 260 -20.84 -35.83 9.25
N PRO A 261 -20.55 -37.12 9.49
CA PRO A 261 -20.00 -37.54 10.77
C PRO A 261 -18.70 -36.79 11.01
N PHE A 262 -18.63 -36.06 12.12
CA PHE A 262 -17.42 -35.36 12.53
C PHE A 262 -16.34 -36.39 12.84
N LEU A 263 -15.42 -36.58 11.91
CA LEU A 263 -14.14 -37.24 12.15
C LEU A 263 -13.17 -36.17 12.63
N GLU A 264 -12.83 -36.22 13.91
CA GLU A 264 -11.78 -35.39 14.49
C GLU A 264 -10.48 -35.64 13.70
N ALA A 265 -9.93 -34.59 13.10
CA ALA A 265 -8.64 -34.67 12.44
C ALA A 265 -7.57 -34.98 13.50
N GLN A 266 -7.16 -36.25 13.55
CA GLN A 266 -6.06 -36.84 14.32
C GLN A 266 -5.58 -36.02 15.53
N SER A 267 -6.06 -36.38 16.73
CA SER A 267 -5.34 -36.04 17.96
C SER A 267 -4.11 -36.97 18.08
N PHE A 268 -2.93 -36.39 18.25
CA PHE A 268 -1.61 -37.06 18.20
C PHE A 268 -1.33 -38.11 19.29
N ASN A 269 -2.34 -38.64 19.99
CA ASN A 269 -2.13 -39.44 21.19
C ASN A 269 -2.69 -40.86 21.16
N THR A 270 -3.27 -41.36 20.05
CA THR A 270 -3.65 -42.77 20.00
C THR A 270 -3.67 -43.32 18.57
N GLY A 271 -2.73 -44.23 18.31
CA GLY A 271 -2.63 -45.17 17.17
C GLY A 271 -3.45 -44.85 15.92
N GLY A 272 -2.78 -44.29 14.91
CA GLY A 272 -3.38 -44.06 13.60
C GLY A 272 -2.67 -43.00 12.75
N ALA A 273 -1.43 -42.64 13.08
CA ALA A 273 -0.62 -41.81 12.20
C ALA A 273 -0.31 -42.62 10.94
N ILE A 274 -0.86 -42.21 9.80
CA ILE A 274 -0.48 -42.75 8.50
C ILE A 274 0.85 -42.11 8.16
N VAL A 275 1.93 -42.81 8.50
CA VAL A 275 3.27 -42.49 8.06
C VAL A 275 3.48 -43.26 6.76
N TYR A 276 3.69 -42.53 5.66
CA TYR A 276 4.14 -43.16 4.43
C TYR A 276 5.59 -43.61 4.64
N GLU A 277 5.81 -44.92 4.59
CA GLU A 277 7.13 -45.54 4.65
C GLU A 277 7.42 -46.09 3.25
N PHE A 278 8.51 -45.64 2.64
CA PHE A 278 8.91 -46.10 1.31
C PHE A 278 9.13 -47.62 1.34
N GLU A 279 8.32 -48.37 0.60
CA GLU A 279 8.50 -49.81 0.44
C GLU A 279 9.67 -50.08 -0.52
N LYS A 280 10.44 -51.15 -0.25
CA LYS A 280 11.62 -51.51 -1.06
C LYS A 280 11.25 -52.07 -2.44
N ASP A 281 9.98 -52.40 -2.64
CA ASP A 281 9.41 -52.87 -3.90
C ASP A 281 8.68 -51.74 -4.65
N ASP A 282 8.80 -50.47 -4.21
CA ASP A 282 8.36 -49.29 -4.95
C ASP A 282 9.36 -49.08 -6.10
N ASP A 283 9.10 -49.77 -7.20
CA ASP A 283 9.82 -49.72 -8.46
C ASP A 283 9.55 -48.37 -9.13
N TYR A 284 10.30 -47.35 -8.67
CA TYR A 284 10.62 -46.19 -9.49
C TYR A 284 11.26 -46.71 -10.79
N ASP A 285 10.43 -46.99 -11.80
CA ASP A 285 10.89 -47.19 -13.16
C ASP A 285 11.22 -45.82 -13.74
N GLU A 286 12.43 -45.65 -14.27
CA GLU A 286 12.88 -44.40 -14.91
C GLU A 286 12.14 -44.14 -16.25
N GLU A 287 10.96 -44.73 -16.46
CA GLU A 287 10.18 -44.70 -17.69
C GLU A 287 8.74 -44.20 -17.46
N ASP A 288 8.51 -43.31 -16.48
CA ASP A 288 7.32 -42.45 -16.46
C ASP A 288 7.55 -41.24 -17.38
N PRO A 289 6.91 -41.17 -18.56
CA PRO A 289 7.11 -40.10 -19.54
C PRO A 289 6.50 -38.75 -19.11
N TYR A 290 5.99 -38.62 -17.87
CA TYR A 290 5.43 -37.38 -17.33
C TYR A 290 6.28 -36.71 -16.24
N GLU A 291 7.55 -37.09 -16.06
CA GLU A 291 8.52 -36.15 -15.48
C GLU A 291 8.83 -35.03 -16.50
N ASP A 292 8.00 -34.00 -16.46
CA ASP A 292 8.20 -32.74 -17.17
C ASP A 292 9.56 -32.14 -16.73
N PRO A 293 10.49 -31.83 -17.64
CA PRO A 293 11.81 -31.38 -17.26
C PRO A 293 11.79 -29.88 -16.94
N PHE A 294 11.41 -29.53 -15.71
CA PHE A 294 11.79 -28.27 -15.06
C PHE A 294 12.04 -28.44 -13.56
#